data_AF-A0A194XV94-F1
#
_entry.id   AF-A0A194XV94-F1
#
_cell.length_a   1.000
_cell.length_b   1.000
_cell.length_c   1.000
_cell.angle_alpha   90.00
_cell.angle_beta   90.00
_cell.angle_gamma   90.00
#
_symmetry.space_group_name_H-M   'P 1'
#
loop_
_entity.id
_entity.type
_entity.pdbx_description
1 polymer ?
#
loop_
_entity_poly.entity_id
_entity_poly.type
_entity_poly.pdbx_seq_one_letter_code
_entity_poly.pdbx_strand_id
1 'polypeptide(L)'
;MGYSENCCQLCAVSINVARLRTKNEPQSAGWGYSSGEYYSGDAMGARCTTFAERSGCENIPHETAEWIHLPGRWCVFEGGYNGWKIGAEEMKGMNLPRYIMRRPKDADFDGEGADYEEESDYFLTSQTTCPPDDFEPGELEHVRYGIDNFFPQNYAVLSSDDDMDVGVPVHDSCWKIFERICKMRLGKVDLQGFMLLWFRQACGNCGFQNMKQEPVIRECREQFWCHLPGTEYLGANPHDIPGLLLGVSDQYRSYPNGDNVFQAHQPGIGDPSVYESQTDPFSKLPAELKNIVLSYLSSQDIARLRLASRSFRQLPKQLFLRLLQDELPWFWEFDELKQLDDDWWKEWFKNDDPEKQHEEHANRIRKSREGNFTEDVNWLMVYKQLCVLKKGVLGVRNRARIWYMVEEVVRRIAELRERLSDDSGYDLRGRETFPVEPTEDEVEAGLVKNDLYCPRCQVFQIQRENPT
;
A
#
# COMPACT_ATOMS: atom_id res chain seq x y z
N MET A 1 -7.05 30.09 -12.25
CA MET A 1 -5.95 29.24 -11.71
C MET A 1 -5.72 28.11 -12.70
N GLY A 2 -4.49 27.65 -12.87
CA GLY A 2 -4.22 26.47 -13.71
C GLY A 2 -4.70 25.21 -13.00
N TYR A 3 -5.30 24.28 -13.76
CA TYR A 3 -5.70 22.96 -13.27
C TYR A 3 -4.50 22.17 -12.70
N SER A 4 -4.73 21.42 -11.64
CA SER A 4 -3.78 20.42 -11.12
C SER A 4 -4.52 19.14 -10.75
N GLU A 5 -4.00 18.02 -11.24
CA GLU A 5 -4.53 16.68 -10.99
C GLU A 5 -4.73 16.36 -9.51
N ASN A 6 -5.97 15.98 -9.15
CA ASN A 6 -6.28 15.46 -7.82
C ASN A 6 -5.71 14.05 -7.63
N CYS A 7 -5.20 13.77 -6.43
CA CYS A 7 -4.53 12.51 -6.12
C CYS A 7 -4.99 11.94 -4.79
N CYS A 8 -4.80 10.65 -4.57
CA CYS A 8 -5.09 10.07 -3.27
C CYS A 8 -4.19 10.67 -2.18
N GLN A 9 -4.80 11.11 -1.09
CA GLN A 9 -4.15 11.74 0.05
C GLN A 9 -3.12 10.82 0.75
N LEU A 10 -3.25 9.50 0.60
CA LEU A 10 -2.38 8.49 1.22
C LEU A 10 -1.21 8.05 0.32
N CYS A 11 -1.47 7.75 -0.95
CA CYS A 11 -0.46 7.20 -1.86
C CYS A 11 0.14 8.23 -2.82
N ALA A 12 -0.47 9.42 -2.92
CA ALA A 12 -0.12 10.53 -3.81
C ALA A 12 -0.10 10.19 -5.31
N VAL A 13 -0.78 9.12 -5.70
CA VAL A 13 -1.07 8.78 -7.11
C VAL A 13 -2.40 9.41 -7.49
N SER A 14 -2.55 9.84 -8.74
CA SER A 14 -3.82 10.37 -9.27
C SER A 14 -5.00 9.44 -8.99
N ILE A 15 -6.17 10.03 -8.78
CA ILE A 15 -7.45 9.30 -8.72
C ILE A 15 -8.03 9.02 -10.10
N ASN A 16 -7.52 9.67 -11.14
CA ASN A 16 -7.91 9.54 -12.54
C ASN A 16 -6.83 8.78 -13.35
N VAL A 17 -6.38 7.62 -12.83
CA VAL A 17 -5.40 6.78 -13.53
C VAL A 17 -6.03 6.09 -14.74
N ALA A 18 -5.32 6.14 -15.87
CA ALA A 18 -5.72 5.55 -17.15
C ALA A 18 -4.97 4.25 -17.45
N ARG A 19 -5.58 3.39 -18.27
CA ARG A 19 -4.98 2.16 -18.78
C ARG A 19 -5.25 2.00 -20.27
N LEU A 20 -4.19 1.75 -21.02
CA LEU A 20 -4.24 1.44 -22.44
C LEU A 20 -4.40 -0.07 -22.62
N ARG A 21 -5.55 -0.54 -23.12
CA ARG A 21 -5.77 -1.97 -23.39
C ARG A 21 -4.89 -2.48 -24.51
N THR A 22 -4.51 -3.76 -24.46
CA THR A 22 -3.87 -4.42 -25.59
C THR A 22 -4.88 -4.73 -26.70
N LYS A 23 -4.39 -5.00 -27.91
CA LYS A 23 -5.24 -5.41 -29.03
C LYS A 23 -6.01 -6.72 -28.83
N ASN A 24 -5.59 -7.54 -27.88
CA ASN A 24 -6.22 -8.83 -27.58
C ASN A 24 -7.22 -8.73 -26.42
N GLU A 25 -7.36 -7.55 -25.81
CA GLU A 25 -8.28 -7.31 -24.71
C GLU A 25 -9.57 -6.62 -25.21
N PRO A 26 -10.73 -6.87 -24.55
CA PRO A 26 -11.96 -6.16 -24.86
C PRO A 26 -11.82 -4.67 -24.58
N GLN A 27 -12.72 -3.86 -25.15
CA GLN A 27 -12.73 -2.40 -24.99
C GLN A 27 -12.78 -1.97 -23.51
N SER A 28 -13.58 -2.67 -22.69
CA SER A 28 -13.71 -2.44 -21.26
C SER A 28 -12.44 -2.68 -20.43
N ALA A 29 -11.40 -3.30 -21.00
CA ALA A 29 -10.11 -3.43 -20.33
C ALA A 29 -9.27 -2.13 -20.40
N GLY A 30 -9.68 -1.15 -21.20
CA GLY A 30 -9.01 0.15 -21.32
C GLY A 30 -9.91 1.26 -20.82
N TRP A 31 -9.30 2.29 -20.25
CA TRP A 31 -9.99 3.50 -19.82
C TRP A 31 -8.98 4.66 -19.84
N GLY A 32 -9.44 5.83 -20.24
CA GLY A 32 -8.76 7.11 -20.21
C GLY A 32 -9.21 7.95 -19.04
N TYR A 33 -8.94 9.25 -19.15
CA TYR A 33 -9.44 10.26 -18.22
C TYR A 33 -10.96 10.38 -18.34
N SER A 34 -11.62 10.70 -17.22
CA SER A 34 -13.00 11.19 -17.23
C SER A 34 -13.98 10.20 -17.87
N SER A 35 -13.82 8.91 -17.55
CA SER A 35 -14.60 7.79 -18.08
C SER A 35 -14.45 7.49 -19.58
N GLY A 36 -13.57 8.19 -20.30
CA GLY A 36 -13.29 7.87 -21.70
C GLY A 36 -12.82 6.42 -21.84
N GLU A 37 -13.24 5.69 -22.87
CA GLU A 37 -12.72 4.34 -23.14
C GLU A 37 -11.30 4.36 -23.74
N TYR A 38 -10.74 5.57 -23.92
CA TYR A 38 -9.46 5.86 -24.55
C TYR A 38 -8.92 7.22 -24.07
N TYR A 39 -7.61 7.41 -24.22
CA TYR A 39 -6.98 8.72 -24.01
C TYR A 39 -7.22 9.62 -25.23
N SER A 40 -7.72 10.84 -25.03
CA SER A 40 -8.14 11.78 -26.08
C SER A 40 -7.03 12.70 -26.62
N GLY A 41 -5.79 12.58 -26.15
CA GLY A 41 -4.67 13.37 -26.68
C GLY A 41 -4.11 12.83 -28.00
N ASP A 42 -3.25 13.62 -28.66
CA ASP A 42 -2.69 13.32 -29.98
C ASP A 42 -1.75 12.10 -29.96
N ALA A 43 -2.34 10.91 -30.10
CA ALA A 43 -1.63 9.66 -30.24
C ALA A 43 -0.79 9.60 -31.55
N MET A 44 -1.13 10.38 -32.58
CA MET A 44 -0.40 10.41 -33.84
C MET A 44 0.96 11.10 -33.70
N GLY A 45 1.04 12.13 -32.85
CA GLY A 45 2.27 12.84 -32.49
C GLY A 45 3.21 12.09 -31.55
N ALA A 46 2.76 11.00 -30.92
CA ALA A 46 3.59 10.25 -29.98
C ALA A 46 4.77 9.54 -30.68
N ARG A 47 5.96 9.58 -30.04
CA ARG A 47 7.18 8.93 -30.59
C ARG A 47 6.96 7.44 -30.88
N CYS A 48 6.21 6.73 -30.03
CA CYS A 48 5.91 5.31 -30.24
C CYS A 48 5.05 5.06 -31.49
N THR A 49 4.21 6.02 -31.89
CA THR A 49 3.44 5.94 -33.14
C THR A 49 4.34 6.18 -34.35
N THR A 50 5.23 7.19 -34.28
CA THR A 50 6.20 7.45 -35.35
C THR A 50 7.11 6.24 -35.62
N PHE A 51 7.47 5.51 -34.57
CA PHE A 51 8.31 4.30 -34.65
C PHE A 51 7.51 3.02 -34.36
N ALA A 52 6.33 2.87 -34.97
CA ALA A 52 5.41 1.74 -34.77
C ALA A 52 6.08 0.36 -34.91
N GLU A 53 7.00 0.19 -35.88
CA GLU A 53 7.74 -1.06 -36.08
C GLU A 53 8.61 -1.47 -34.89
N ARG A 54 9.07 -0.50 -34.09
CA ARG A 54 9.90 -0.74 -32.89
C ARG A 54 9.06 -0.84 -31.63
N SER A 55 8.06 0.04 -31.50
CA SER A 55 7.19 0.09 -30.32
C SER A 55 6.22 -1.10 -30.28
N GLY A 56 5.80 -1.56 -31.47
CA GLY A 56 4.68 -2.47 -31.67
C GLY A 56 3.31 -1.82 -31.48
N CYS A 57 3.24 -0.49 -31.46
CA CYS A 57 1.99 0.25 -31.32
C CYS A 57 1.19 0.25 -32.62
N GLU A 58 -0.14 0.23 -32.48
CA GLU A 58 -1.08 0.33 -33.58
C GLU A 58 -2.09 1.44 -33.22
N ASN A 59 -2.45 2.30 -34.18
CA ASN A 59 -3.56 3.23 -34.01
C ASN A 59 -4.70 2.78 -34.91
N ILE A 60 -5.88 2.59 -34.32
CA ILE A 60 -7.07 2.15 -35.05
C ILE A 60 -8.08 3.29 -35.11
N PRO A 61 -8.82 3.47 -36.22
CA PRO A 61 -9.87 4.47 -36.29
C PRO A 61 -10.95 4.21 -35.24
N HIS A 62 -11.52 5.28 -34.67
CA HIS A 62 -12.64 5.19 -33.73
C HIS A 62 -13.69 6.26 -34.03
N GLU A 63 -14.97 5.92 -33.82
CA GLU A 63 -16.11 6.76 -34.21
C GLU A 63 -16.11 8.13 -33.51
N THR A 64 -15.65 8.20 -32.26
CA THR A 64 -15.68 9.41 -31.43
C THR A 64 -14.31 10.02 -31.14
N ALA A 65 -13.22 9.27 -31.33
CA ALA A 65 -11.86 9.65 -30.90
C ALA A 65 -10.94 10.08 -32.05
N GLU A 66 -11.41 9.93 -33.30
CA GLU A 66 -10.58 9.82 -34.50
C GLU A 66 -9.68 8.57 -34.50
N TRP A 67 -8.89 8.33 -33.44
CA TRP A 67 -7.99 7.18 -33.28
C TRP A 67 -7.93 6.65 -31.84
N ILE A 68 -7.82 5.33 -31.68
CA ILE A 68 -7.46 4.67 -30.42
C ILE A 68 -6.03 4.17 -30.50
N HIS A 69 -5.23 4.48 -29.48
CA HIS A 69 -3.88 3.96 -29.32
C HIS A 69 -3.88 2.56 -28.68
N LEU A 70 -3.45 1.56 -29.43
CA LEU A 70 -3.17 0.21 -28.92
C LEU A 70 -1.67 0.09 -28.67
N PRO A 71 -1.24 -0.05 -27.40
CA PRO A 71 0.17 -0.08 -27.06
C PRO A 71 0.80 -1.40 -27.51
N GLY A 72 2.02 -1.31 -28.04
CA GLY A 72 2.92 -2.45 -28.14
C GLY A 72 3.70 -2.68 -26.84
N ARG A 73 4.48 -3.78 -26.80
CA ARG A 73 5.31 -4.14 -25.63
C ARG A 73 6.34 -3.08 -25.26
N TRP A 74 6.74 -2.26 -26.22
CA TRP A 74 7.72 -1.18 -26.07
C TRP A 74 7.09 0.20 -26.25
N CYS A 75 5.78 0.29 -26.05
CA CYS A 75 5.09 1.57 -26.02
C CYS A 75 5.68 2.49 -24.94
N VAL A 76 5.83 3.76 -25.28
CA VAL A 76 6.29 4.84 -24.39
C VAL A 76 5.25 5.97 -24.33
N PHE A 77 4.00 5.69 -24.69
CA PHE A 77 2.91 6.65 -24.59
C PHE A 77 2.54 6.84 -23.12
N GLU A 78 2.42 8.09 -22.69
CA GLU A 78 2.23 8.46 -21.27
C GLU A 78 0.77 8.79 -20.92
N GLY A 79 -0.15 8.68 -21.89
CA GLY A 79 -1.58 8.94 -21.68
C GLY A 79 -2.31 7.86 -20.87
N GLY A 80 -1.67 6.72 -20.60
CA GLY A 80 -2.22 5.65 -19.76
C GLY A 80 -1.20 4.54 -19.55
N TYR A 81 -1.35 3.76 -18.48
CA TYR A 81 -0.46 2.62 -18.25
C TYR A 81 -0.62 1.56 -19.34
N ASN A 82 0.50 1.00 -19.79
CA ASN A 82 0.53 0.03 -20.87
C ASN A 82 -0.06 -1.32 -20.43
N GLY A 83 -1.12 -1.78 -21.08
CA GLY A 83 -1.79 -3.05 -20.77
C GLY A 83 -0.93 -4.31 -20.93
N TRP A 84 0.19 -4.26 -21.66
CA TRP A 84 1.18 -5.35 -21.70
C TRP A 84 2.02 -5.47 -20.43
N LYS A 85 2.06 -4.40 -19.62
CA LYS A 85 2.87 -4.27 -18.42
C LYS A 85 2.05 -4.44 -17.15
N ILE A 86 0.74 -4.13 -17.21
CA ILE A 86 -0.20 -4.28 -16.10
C ILE A 86 -1.57 -4.73 -16.60
N GLY A 87 -2.13 -5.78 -16.00
CA GLY A 87 -3.48 -6.28 -16.32
C GLY A 87 -4.59 -5.37 -15.83
N ALA A 88 -5.79 -5.45 -16.44
CA ALA A 88 -6.96 -4.69 -15.98
C ALA A 88 -7.37 -5.08 -14.55
N GLU A 89 -7.37 -6.38 -14.25
CA GLU A 89 -7.63 -6.89 -12.89
C GLU A 89 -6.59 -6.42 -11.87
N GLU A 90 -5.33 -6.22 -12.28
CA GLU A 90 -4.29 -5.69 -11.39
C GLU A 90 -4.54 -4.22 -11.04
N MET A 91 -5.35 -3.46 -11.78
CA MET A 91 -5.69 -2.06 -11.51
C MET A 91 -7.10 -1.88 -10.94
N LYS A 92 -7.83 -2.97 -10.68
CA LYS A 92 -9.25 -2.92 -10.33
C LYS A 92 -9.52 -1.95 -9.17
N GLY A 93 -10.42 -0.98 -9.40
CA GLY A 93 -10.84 0.01 -8.40
C GLY A 93 -9.84 1.14 -8.13
N MET A 94 -8.69 1.19 -8.82
CA MET A 94 -7.69 2.25 -8.61
C MET A 94 -8.05 3.59 -9.26
N ASN A 95 -9.01 3.59 -10.19
CA ASN A 95 -9.59 4.79 -10.81
C ASN A 95 -10.98 5.16 -10.22
N LEU A 96 -11.42 4.45 -9.18
CA LEU A 96 -12.72 4.65 -8.53
C LEU A 96 -12.48 5.08 -7.07
N PRO A 97 -12.24 6.38 -6.82
CA PRO A 97 -11.94 6.87 -5.48
C PRO A 97 -13.15 6.84 -4.54
N ARG A 98 -12.86 7.14 -3.27
CA ARG A 98 -13.80 7.61 -2.26
C ARG A 98 -13.36 8.99 -1.79
N TYR A 99 -14.26 9.68 -1.11
CA TYR A 99 -13.99 10.99 -0.54
C TYR A 99 -14.31 10.99 0.95
N ILE A 100 -13.49 11.73 1.72
CA ILE A 100 -13.79 12.01 3.13
C ILE A 100 -14.50 13.37 3.17
N MET A 101 -15.69 13.38 3.74
CA MET A 101 -16.63 14.51 3.73
C MET A 101 -17.04 14.87 5.14
N ARG A 102 -17.34 16.15 5.38
CA ARG A 102 -17.93 16.60 6.64
C ARG A 102 -19.38 16.13 6.72
N ARG A 103 -19.78 15.54 7.83
CA ARG A 103 -21.17 15.21 8.11
C ARG A 103 -21.96 16.50 8.42
N PRO A 104 -23.20 16.64 7.92
CA PRO A 104 -24.06 17.76 8.32
C PRO A 104 -24.28 17.77 9.83
N LYS A 105 -24.28 18.97 10.45
CA LYS A 105 -24.27 19.13 11.93
C LYS A 105 -25.44 18.46 12.66
N ASP A 106 -26.59 18.35 12.00
CA ASP A 106 -27.83 17.81 12.58
C ASP A 106 -28.23 16.45 11.95
N ALA A 107 -27.33 15.83 11.17
CA ALA A 107 -27.60 14.52 10.59
C ALA A 107 -27.36 13.41 11.62
N ASP A 108 -28.39 12.61 11.88
CA ASP A 108 -28.25 11.36 12.61
C ASP A 108 -27.32 10.39 11.85
N PHE A 109 -26.63 9.52 12.58
CA PHE A 109 -25.83 8.47 11.96
C PHE A 109 -26.72 7.62 11.04
N ASP A 110 -26.27 7.38 9.79
CA ASP A 110 -27.10 6.73 8.77
C ASP A 110 -27.20 5.21 8.97
N GLY A 111 -26.42 4.64 9.89
CA GLY A 111 -26.40 3.20 10.19
C GLY A 111 -25.74 2.34 9.11
N GLU A 112 -25.31 2.96 8.00
CA GLU A 112 -24.66 2.30 6.86
C GLU A 112 -23.14 2.49 6.87
N GLY A 113 -22.65 3.46 7.65
CA GLY A 113 -21.23 3.75 7.86
C GLY A 113 -20.48 2.74 8.73
N ALA A 114 -19.16 2.86 8.75
CA ALA A 114 -18.33 2.13 9.70
C ALA A 114 -18.43 2.73 11.11
N ASP A 115 -18.31 1.91 12.15
CA ASP A 115 -18.46 2.32 13.56
C ASP A 115 -17.63 3.56 13.94
N TYR A 116 -16.45 3.74 13.32
CA TYR A 116 -15.57 4.88 13.60
C TYR A 116 -16.07 6.23 13.06
N GLU A 117 -17.09 6.24 12.19
CA GLU A 117 -17.73 7.46 11.68
C GLU A 117 -18.72 8.03 12.70
N GLU A 118 -19.21 7.23 13.66
CA GLU A 118 -20.04 7.72 14.76
C GLU A 118 -19.26 8.69 15.66
N GLU A 119 -17.99 8.37 15.92
CA GLU A 119 -17.06 9.16 16.73
C GLU A 119 -16.40 10.34 15.97
N SER A 120 -16.78 10.59 14.70
CA SER A 120 -16.19 11.63 13.87
C SER A 120 -17.23 12.59 13.30
N ASP A 121 -16.82 13.84 13.08
CA ASP A 121 -17.60 14.83 12.33
C ASP A 121 -17.53 14.58 10.81
N TYR A 122 -16.84 13.52 10.38
CA TYR A 122 -16.59 13.18 8.99
C TYR A 122 -17.04 11.75 8.70
N PHE A 123 -17.32 11.47 7.43
CA PHE A 123 -17.67 10.15 6.92
C PHE A 123 -16.97 9.89 5.59
N LEU A 124 -16.90 8.63 5.16
CA LEU A 124 -16.47 8.27 3.82
C LEU A 124 -17.66 8.11 2.87
N THR A 125 -17.55 8.67 1.68
CA THR A 125 -18.52 8.38 0.61
C THR A 125 -18.51 6.90 0.23
N SER A 126 -19.58 6.47 -0.45
CA SER A 126 -19.51 5.26 -1.27
C SER A 126 -18.42 5.41 -2.33
N GLN A 127 -17.98 4.27 -2.89
CA GLN A 127 -17.04 4.29 -4.00
C GLN A 127 -17.72 4.87 -5.24
N THR A 128 -16.97 5.60 -6.06
CA THR A 128 -17.51 6.09 -7.31
C THR A 128 -17.76 4.93 -8.29
N THR A 129 -18.77 5.06 -9.15
CA THR A 129 -19.08 4.10 -10.21
C THR A 129 -18.34 4.41 -11.51
N CYS A 130 -17.85 5.65 -11.65
CA CYS A 130 -17.03 6.11 -12.77
C CYS A 130 -15.78 6.87 -12.28
N PRO A 131 -14.73 6.97 -13.13
CA PRO A 131 -13.59 7.82 -12.83
C PRO A 131 -14.01 9.29 -12.71
N PRO A 132 -13.38 10.05 -11.80
CA PRO A 132 -13.63 11.49 -11.70
C PRO A 132 -13.23 12.20 -13.00
N ASP A 133 -13.93 13.29 -13.31
CA ASP A 133 -13.55 14.25 -14.34
C ASP A 133 -12.91 15.47 -13.67
N ASP A 134 -12.08 16.23 -14.38
CA ASP A 134 -11.24 17.34 -13.91
C ASP A 134 -11.70 18.01 -12.58
N PHE A 135 -12.95 18.47 -12.51
CA PHE A 135 -13.53 19.12 -11.34
C PHE A 135 -14.69 18.37 -10.68
N GLU A 136 -15.11 17.24 -11.25
CA GLU A 136 -16.26 16.46 -10.79
C GLU A 136 -15.80 15.20 -10.06
N PRO A 137 -16.40 14.87 -8.90
CA PRO A 137 -15.97 13.74 -8.09
C PRO A 137 -16.24 12.37 -8.72
N GLY A 138 -17.00 12.30 -9.81
CA GLY A 138 -17.59 11.07 -10.33
C GLY A 138 -18.90 10.72 -9.61
N GLU A 139 -19.70 9.84 -10.23
CA GLU A 139 -20.97 9.40 -9.66
C GLU A 139 -20.74 8.48 -8.46
N LEU A 140 -21.43 8.75 -7.35
CA LEU A 140 -21.41 7.90 -6.16
C LEU A 140 -22.37 6.72 -6.32
N GLU A 141 -21.95 5.51 -5.93
CA GLU A 141 -22.83 4.33 -5.95
C GLU A 141 -24.08 4.57 -5.10
N HIS A 142 -23.88 5.12 -3.89
CA HIS A 142 -24.93 5.48 -2.93
C HIS A 142 -24.65 6.87 -2.34
N VAL A 143 -25.63 7.77 -2.43
CA VAL A 143 -25.56 9.12 -1.86
C VAL A 143 -25.86 9.06 -0.36
N ARG A 144 -24.87 9.44 0.46
CA ARG A 144 -25.00 9.49 1.93
C ARG A 144 -25.26 10.93 2.36
N TYR A 145 -26.14 11.11 3.35
CA TYR A 145 -26.49 12.43 3.92
C TYR A 145 -27.01 13.47 2.91
N GLY A 146 -27.44 13.05 1.73
CA GLY A 146 -27.87 13.96 0.65
C GLY A 146 -26.74 14.75 0.00
N ILE A 147 -25.48 14.32 0.17
CA ILE A 147 -24.30 14.97 -0.40
C ILE A 147 -23.85 14.21 -1.65
N ASP A 148 -24.17 14.76 -2.83
CA ASP A 148 -23.81 14.22 -4.14
C ASP A 148 -23.00 15.20 -5.01
N ASN A 149 -22.82 16.44 -4.55
CA ASN A 149 -22.12 17.49 -5.26
C ASN A 149 -21.09 18.17 -4.34
N PHE A 150 -19.81 18.07 -4.71
CA PHE A 150 -18.70 18.59 -3.92
C PHE A 150 -17.43 18.70 -4.78
N PHE A 151 -16.44 19.46 -4.31
CA PHE A 151 -15.15 19.59 -4.99
C PHE A 151 -14.09 18.67 -4.38
N PRO A 152 -13.50 17.76 -5.16
CA PRO A 152 -12.32 17.01 -4.76
C PRO A 152 -11.13 17.94 -4.51
N GLN A 153 -10.50 17.85 -3.34
CA GLN A 153 -9.41 18.74 -2.98
C GLN A 153 -8.31 18.07 -2.13
N ASN A 154 -7.05 18.31 -2.50
CA ASN A 154 -5.89 17.77 -1.77
C ASN A 154 -5.35 18.63 -0.61
N TYR A 155 -5.84 19.84 -0.44
CA TYR A 155 -5.43 20.75 0.64
C TYR A 155 -6.57 21.68 1.06
N ALA A 156 -6.59 22.14 2.31
CA ALA A 156 -7.67 23.03 2.73
C ALA A 156 -7.58 24.37 2.01
N VAL A 157 -8.65 24.75 1.31
CA VAL A 157 -8.82 26.09 0.74
C VAL A 157 -9.67 26.88 1.74
N LEU A 158 -9.05 27.84 2.43
CA LEU A 158 -9.73 28.66 3.44
C LEU A 158 -10.50 29.86 2.84
N SER A 159 -10.67 29.93 1.51
CA SER A 159 -11.38 31.06 0.88
C SER A 159 -12.89 30.87 0.99
N SER A 160 -13.53 31.88 1.58
CA SER A 160 -14.84 31.93 2.20
C SER A 160 -16.06 32.09 1.26
N ASP A 161 -15.93 31.86 -0.04
CA ASP A 161 -16.93 32.34 -1.01
C ASP A 161 -17.67 31.24 -1.79
N ASP A 162 -17.27 29.97 -1.69
CA ASP A 162 -17.97 28.87 -2.38
C ASP A 162 -18.74 28.00 -1.36
N ASP A 163 -20.09 28.03 -1.45
CA ASP A 163 -21.05 27.20 -0.68
C ASP A 163 -20.93 25.69 -0.96
N MET A 164 -19.84 25.24 -1.59
CA MET A 164 -19.66 23.87 -2.07
C MET A 164 -18.83 23.05 -1.09
N ASP A 165 -19.32 21.88 -0.71
CA ASP A 165 -18.60 20.95 0.16
C ASP A 165 -17.29 20.50 -0.49
N VAL A 166 -16.31 20.16 0.36
CA VAL A 166 -14.98 19.71 -0.07
C VAL A 166 -14.80 18.24 0.29
N GLY A 167 -14.37 17.45 -0.70
CA GLY A 167 -14.06 16.03 -0.53
C GLY A 167 -12.58 15.73 -0.60
N VAL A 168 -12.03 15.08 0.44
CA VAL A 168 -10.63 14.66 0.43
C VAL A 168 -10.49 13.33 -0.31
N PRO A 169 -9.82 13.28 -1.47
CA PRO A 169 -9.74 12.08 -2.30
C PRO A 169 -8.84 11.00 -1.70
N VAL A 170 -9.34 9.76 -1.69
CA VAL A 170 -8.58 8.56 -1.35
C VAL A 170 -8.95 7.40 -2.27
N HIS A 171 -7.99 6.54 -2.63
CA HIS A 171 -8.34 5.26 -3.25
C HIS A 171 -8.96 4.35 -2.18
N ASP A 172 -10.03 3.63 -2.52
CA ASP A 172 -10.67 2.63 -1.65
C ASP A 172 -9.66 1.64 -1.06
N SER A 173 -8.77 1.11 -1.92
CA SER A 173 -7.71 0.19 -1.54
C SER A 173 -6.69 0.80 -0.56
N CYS A 174 -6.37 2.10 -0.70
CA CYS A 174 -5.48 2.81 0.21
C CYS A 174 -6.14 3.06 1.56
N TRP A 175 -7.45 3.35 1.56
CA TRP A 175 -8.20 3.54 2.80
C TRP A 175 -8.30 2.25 3.61
N LYS A 176 -8.55 1.10 2.98
CA LYS A 176 -8.52 -0.22 3.65
C LYS A 176 -7.18 -0.50 4.34
N ILE A 177 -6.07 -0.05 3.75
CA ILE A 177 -4.74 -0.14 4.36
C ILE A 177 -4.63 0.80 5.57
N PHE A 178 -5.16 2.03 5.48
CA PHE A 178 -5.25 2.97 6.60
C PHE A 178 -6.05 2.40 7.77
N GLU A 179 -7.25 1.87 7.52
CA GLU A 179 -8.07 1.24 8.56
C GLU A 179 -7.32 0.13 9.29
N ARG A 180 -6.63 -0.73 8.53
CA ARG A 180 -5.85 -1.85 9.08
C ARG A 180 -4.71 -1.33 9.96
N ILE A 181 -3.90 -0.40 9.47
CA ILE A 181 -2.77 0.13 10.23
C ILE A 181 -3.26 0.91 11.46
N CYS A 182 -4.32 1.72 11.35
CA CYS A 182 -4.91 2.39 12.49
C CYS A 182 -5.36 1.40 13.57
N LYS A 183 -6.12 0.36 13.21
CA LYS A 183 -6.53 -0.69 14.16
C LYS A 183 -5.31 -1.36 14.82
N MET A 184 -4.27 -1.65 14.04
CA MET A 184 -3.04 -2.28 14.55
C MET A 184 -2.22 -1.38 15.48
N ARG A 185 -2.19 -0.06 15.26
CA ARG A 185 -1.32 0.87 15.99
C ARG A 185 -2.05 1.64 17.10
N LEU A 186 -3.30 1.99 16.89
CA LEU A 186 -4.12 2.83 17.78
C LEU A 186 -5.29 2.05 18.42
N GLY A 187 -5.54 0.81 18.00
CA GLY A 187 -6.69 0.00 18.46
C GLY A 187 -8.03 0.37 17.82
N LYS A 188 -8.12 1.56 17.21
CA LYS A 188 -9.30 2.03 16.46
C LYS A 188 -8.92 2.78 15.20
N VAL A 189 -9.86 2.95 14.28
CA VAL A 189 -9.70 3.84 13.12
C VAL A 189 -9.94 5.27 13.58
N ASP A 190 -9.00 6.15 13.30
CA ASP A 190 -9.04 7.54 13.77
C ASP A 190 -9.30 8.51 12.62
N LEU A 191 -10.55 8.53 12.14
CA LEU A 191 -10.99 9.40 11.04
C LEU A 191 -10.91 10.90 11.42
N GLN A 192 -11.33 11.24 12.63
CA GLN A 192 -11.23 12.61 13.15
C GLN A 192 -9.76 13.07 13.19
N GLY A 193 -8.85 12.21 13.67
CA GLY A 193 -7.42 12.49 13.73
C GLY A 193 -6.78 12.61 12.34
N PHE A 194 -7.24 11.83 11.36
CA PHE A 194 -6.83 12.00 9.96
C PHE A 194 -7.17 13.40 9.45
N MET A 195 -8.40 13.85 9.67
CA MET A 195 -8.84 15.18 9.23
C MET A 195 -8.11 16.30 9.99
N LEU A 196 -7.93 16.15 11.30
CA LEU A 196 -7.13 17.05 12.13
C LEU A 196 -5.70 17.25 11.57
N LEU A 197 -5.07 16.14 11.14
CA LEU A 197 -3.76 16.17 10.49
C LEU A 197 -3.84 16.83 9.11
N TRP A 198 -4.87 16.54 8.32
CA TRP A 198 -5.06 17.11 6.98
C TRP A 198 -5.15 18.64 7.02
N PHE A 199 -5.99 19.20 7.89
CA PHE A 199 -6.11 20.66 8.05
C PHE A 199 -4.80 21.34 8.45
N ARG A 200 -3.90 20.65 9.15
CA ARG A 200 -2.61 21.23 9.60
C ARG A 200 -1.47 20.97 8.63
N GLN A 201 -1.46 19.84 7.93
CA GLN A 201 -0.29 19.33 7.21
C GLN A 201 -0.58 18.84 5.79
N ALA A 202 -1.77 19.08 5.23
CA ALA A 202 -2.01 18.74 3.83
C ALA A 202 -1.04 19.46 2.88
N CYS A 203 -0.72 18.79 1.79
CA CYS A 203 0.04 19.31 0.68
C CYS A 203 -0.62 18.85 -0.62
N GLY A 204 -1.08 19.81 -1.44
CA GLY A 204 -1.70 19.52 -2.72
C GLY A 204 -0.88 18.59 -3.62
N ASN A 205 0.45 18.71 -3.55
CA ASN A 205 1.36 17.98 -4.42
C ASN A 205 1.90 16.64 -3.87
N CYS A 206 1.85 16.38 -2.56
CA CYS A 206 2.45 15.16 -2.01
C CYS A 206 1.63 14.52 -0.89
N GLY A 207 0.32 14.78 -0.82
CA GLY A 207 -0.54 14.30 0.26
C GLY A 207 -0.28 15.10 1.53
N PHE A 208 0.70 14.69 2.34
CA PHE A 208 1.08 15.45 3.55
C PHE A 208 2.48 16.06 3.41
N GLN A 209 2.71 17.15 4.15
CA GLN A 209 3.95 17.88 4.15
C GLN A 209 5.16 17.02 4.52
N ASN A 210 6.27 17.18 3.78
CA ASN A 210 7.54 16.53 4.06
C ASN A 210 7.47 14.99 4.16
N MET A 211 6.47 14.35 3.54
CA MET A 211 6.37 12.89 3.49
C MET A 211 7.39 12.27 2.55
N LYS A 212 8.04 11.19 2.97
CA LYS A 212 9.06 10.48 2.17
C LYS A 212 8.43 9.62 1.07
N GLN A 213 8.23 10.23 -0.11
CA GLN A 213 7.77 9.53 -1.31
C GLN A 213 8.92 9.13 -2.24
N GLU A 214 8.62 8.14 -3.10
CA GLU A 214 9.48 7.78 -4.23
C GLU A 214 9.62 8.97 -5.20
N PRO A 215 10.83 9.33 -5.66
CA PRO A 215 11.04 10.49 -6.52
C PRO A 215 10.18 10.48 -7.80
N VAL A 216 9.98 9.30 -8.38
CA VAL A 216 9.25 9.11 -9.64
C VAL A 216 7.78 9.56 -9.57
N ILE A 217 7.15 9.57 -8.38
CA ILE A 217 5.77 10.09 -8.21
C ILE A 217 5.69 11.56 -8.64
N ARG A 218 6.78 12.32 -8.43
CA ARG A 218 6.85 13.72 -8.83
C ARG A 218 7.02 13.88 -10.33
N GLU A 219 7.75 12.95 -10.96
CA GLU A 219 7.92 12.92 -12.42
C GLU A 219 6.61 12.54 -13.11
N CYS A 220 5.79 11.69 -12.47
CA CYS A 220 4.44 11.38 -12.94
C CYS A 220 3.41 12.49 -12.70
N ARG A 221 3.71 13.50 -11.86
CA ARG A 221 2.73 14.51 -11.49
C ARG A 221 3.06 15.85 -12.15
N GLU A 222 2.42 16.10 -13.29
CA GLU A 222 2.47 17.39 -13.99
C GLU A 222 1.13 18.13 -13.83
N GLN A 223 0.72 18.90 -14.85
CA GLN A 223 -0.66 19.41 -14.92
C GLN A 223 -1.67 18.26 -14.95
N PHE A 224 -1.30 17.15 -15.62
CA PHE A 224 -2.01 15.88 -15.65
C PHE A 224 -1.08 14.76 -15.15
N TRP A 225 -1.64 13.60 -14.84
CA TRP A 225 -0.84 12.43 -14.45
C TRP A 225 -0.09 11.77 -15.65
N CYS A 226 1.25 11.82 -15.66
CA CYS A 226 2.06 11.13 -16.66
C CYS A 226 2.29 9.66 -16.31
N HIS A 227 1.79 8.75 -17.15
CA HIS A 227 1.90 7.29 -16.98
C HIS A 227 3.25 6.77 -17.50
N LEU A 228 4.33 7.14 -16.82
CA LEU A 228 5.69 6.81 -17.24
C LEU A 228 5.93 5.28 -17.36
N PRO A 229 6.60 4.79 -18.42
CA PRO A 229 6.94 3.38 -18.53
C PRO A 229 7.79 2.88 -17.34
N GLY A 230 7.40 1.75 -16.74
CA GLY A 230 8.07 1.20 -15.54
C GLY A 230 7.48 1.68 -14.21
N THR A 231 6.51 2.60 -14.22
CA THR A 231 5.78 3.05 -13.02
C THR A 231 4.40 2.42 -12.88
N GLU A 232 4.10 1.35 -13.62
CA GLU A 232 2.78 0.71 -13.63
C GLU A 232 2.36 0.22 -12.23
N TYR A 233 3.33 -0.13 -11.37
CA TYR A 233 3.06 -0.44 -9.96
C TYR A 233 2.39 0.69 -9.17
N LEU A 234 2.49 1.96 -9.59
CA LEU A 234 1.78 3.06 -8.94
C LEU A 234 0.26 2.89 -9.07
N GLY A 235 -0.20 2.37 -10.21
CA GLY A 235 -1.61 2.13 -10.52
C GLY A 235 -2.12 0.73 -10.18
N ALA A 236 -1.28 -0.16 -9.65
CA ALA A 236 -1.70 -1.53 -9.29
C ALA A 236 -2.44 -1.55 -7.94
N ASN A 237 -3.54 -2.26 -7.81
CA ASN A 237 -4.31 -2.39 -6.58
C ASN A 237 -3.42 -2.98 -5.46
N PRO A 238 -3.16 -2.21 -4.38
CA PRO A 238 -2.32 -2.66 -3.27
C PRO A 238 -3.07 -3.53 -2.26
N HIS A 239 -4.41 -3.59 -2.29
CA HIS A 239 -5.21 -4.37 -1.37
C HIS A 239 -5.50 -5.75 -1.98
N ASP A 240 -6.22 -5.78 -3.10
CA ASP A 240 -6.65 -6.99 -3.79
C ASP A 240 -5.62 -7.37 -4.85
N ILE A 241 -4.55 -8.06 -4.43
CA ILE A 241 -3.43 -8.41 -5.29
C ILE A 241 -3.67 -9.79 -5.94
N PRO A 242 -3.91 -9.87 -7.26
CA PRO A 242 -4.16 -11.14 -7.92
C PRO A 242 -3.00 -12.12 -7.76
N GLY A 243 -3.30 -13.35 -7.31
CA GLY A 243 -2.32 -14.41 -7.20
C GLY A 243 -1.30 -14.29 -6.05
N LEU A 244 -1.40 -13.29 -5.16
CA LEU A 244 -0.48 -13.15 -4.02
C LEU A 244 -0.50 -14.39 -3.11
N LEU A 245 -1.68 -14.77 -2.61
CA LEU A 245 -1.83 -15.93 -1.74
C LEU A 245 -1.34 -17.21 -2.42
N LEU A 246 -1.68 -17.40 -3.70
CA LEU A 246 -1.23 -18.55 -4.47
C LEU A 246 0.30 -18.58 -4.59
N GLY A 247 0.93 -17.45 -4.90
CA GLY A 247 2.38 -17.32 -5.04
C GLY A 247 3.17 -17.51 -3.75
N VAL A 248 2.50 -17.42 -2.60
CA VAL A 248 3.09 -17.67 -1.27
C VAL A 248 2.75 -19.07 -0.76
N SER A 249 1.57 -19.61 -1.08
CA SER A 249 1.02 -20.88 -0.55
C SER A 249 1.91 -22.10 -0.73
N ASP A 250 2.66 -22.19 -1.84
CA ASP A 250 3.56 -23.32 -2.12
C ASP A 250 4.73 -23.40 -1.12
N GLN A 251 5.16 -22.25 -0.59
CA GLN A 251 6.23 -22.18 0.40
C GLN A 251 5.77 -22.59 1.80
N TYR A 252 4.46 -22.51 2.06
CA TYR A 252 3.85 -23.01 3.29
C TYR A 252 3.70 -24.53 3.29
N ARG A 253 3.48 -25.14 2.12
CA ARG A 253 3.35 -26.60 1.95
C ARG A 253 4.67 -27.36 2.01
N SER A 254 5.79 -26.66 1.94
CA SER A 254 7.12 -27.26 2.07
C SER A 254 7.35 -27.73 3.50
N TYR A 255 6.87 -28.93 3.81
CA TYR A 255 7.20 -29.70 5.01
C TYR A 255 8.67 -29.47 5.38
N PRO A 256 8.98 -28.84 6.52
CA PRO A 256 10.32 -28.90 7.02
C PRO A 256 10.50 -30.32 7.56
N ASN A 257 11.48 -31.04 7.00
CA ASN A 257 12.25 -31.89 7.88
C ASN A 257 12.72 -30.99 9.03
N GLY A 258 12.27 -31.39 10.21
CA GLY A 258 12.34 -30.65 11.44
C GLY A 258 13.72 -30.10 11.72
N ASP A 259 13.67 -29.11 12.58
CA ASP A 259 14.70 -28.64 13.48
C ASP A 259 14.85 -27.15 13.24
N ASN A 260 14.60 -26.41 14.31
CA ASN A 260 14.76 -24.96 14.42
C ASN A 260 16.21 -24.48 14.19
N VAL A 261 17.06 -25.34 13.63
CA VAL A 261 18.48 -25.18 13.38
C VAL A 261 18.76 -25.82 12.02
N PHE A 262 19.52 -25.16 11.15
CA PHE A 262 20.13 -25.87 10.02
C PHE A 262 20.88 -27.07 10.59
N GLN A 263 20.62 -28.28 10.09
CA GLN A 263 21.43 -29.45 10.45
C GLN A 263 22.89 -29.05 10.24
N ALA A 264 23.64 -28.95 11.34
CA ALA A 264 25.09 -28.85 11.23
C ALA A 264 25.50 -30.06 10.41
N HIS A 265 26.22 -29.84 9.29
CA HIS A 265 26.94 -30.95 8.68
C HIS A 265 27.74 -31.58 9.82
N GLN A 266 27.35 -32.78 10.26
CA GLN A 266 28.23 -33.59 11.08
C GLN A 266 29.46 -33.78 10.19
N PRO A 267 30.64 -33.29 10.60
CA PRO A 267 31.83 -33.52 9.81
C PRO A 267 31.96 -35.04 9.66
N GLY A 268 31.97 -35.50 8.41
CA GLY A 268 32.25 -36.89 8.12
C GLY A 268 33.60 -37.25 8.74
N ILE A 269 33.76 -38.49 9.19
CA ILE A 269 35.03 -39.01 9.70
C ILE A 269 36.09 -38.79 8.60
N GLY A 270 36.92 -37.75 8.75
CA GLY A 270 37.95 -37.36 7.78
C GLY A 270 37.92 -35.90 7.28
N ASP A 271 36.91 -35.09 7.64
CA ASP A 271 36.88 -33.68 7.24
C ASP A 271 37.78 -32.82 8.16
N PRO A 272 38.85 -32.17 7.65
CA PRO A 272 39.83 -31.49 8.49
C PRO A 272 39.21 -30.26 9.15
N SER A 273 38.84 -30.41 10.43
CA SER A 273 38.57 -29.35 11.41
C SER A 273 37.64 -28.22 10.94
N VAL A 274 36.45 -28.16 11.53
CA VAL A 274 35.81 -26.87 11.77
C VAL A 274 36.82 -26.05 12.58
N TYR A 275 37.62 -25.21 11.92
CA TYR A 275 38.54 -24.29 12.60
C TYR A 275 37.68 -23.36 13.45
N GLU A 276 37.52 -23.71 14.73
CA GLU A 276 37.07 -22.78 15.75
C GLU A 276 38.08 -21.65 15.76
N SER A 277 37.63 -20.48 15.32
CA SER A 277 38.40 -19.26 15.47
C SER A 277 38.55 -19.03 16.97
N GLN A 278 39.71 -19.36 17.54
CA GLN A 278 39.99 -19.20 18.98
C GLN A 278 39.81 -17.74 19.44
N THR A 279 39.81 -16.78 18.50
CA THR A 279 39.62 -15.35 18.74
C THR A 279 38.19 -14.86 18.54
N ASP A 280 37.24 -15.69 18.09
CA ASP A 280 35.83 -15.27 17.93
C ASP A 280 35.13 -15.36 19.30
N PRO A 281 34.78 -14.22 19.95
CA PRO A 281 34.13 -14.25 21.26
C PRO A 281 32.75 -14.92 21.22
N PHE A 282 32.07 -14.90 20.07
CA PHE A 282 30.76 -15.53 19.91
C PHE A 282 30.83 -17.05 19.84
N SER A 283 32.00 -17.63 19.55
CA SER A 283 32.16 -19.09 19.50
C SER A 283 31.82 -19.75 20.84
N LYS A 284 32.12 -19.07 21.95
CA LYS A 284 31.91 -19.52 23.33
C LYS A 284 30.48 -19.37 23.83
N LEU A 285 29.61 -18.66 23.09
CA LEU A 285 28.23 -18.46 23.51
C LEU A 285 27.37 -19.71 23.20
N PRO A 286 26.48 -20.11 24.13
CA PRO A 286 25.41 -21.06 23.85
C PRO A 286 24.49 -20.60 22.70
N ALA A 287 23.75 -21.54 22.11
CA ALA A 287 22.85 -21.26 20.99
C ALA A 287 21.75 -20.25 21.37
N GLU A 288 21.28 -20.30 22.61
CA GLU A 288 20.26 -19.42 23.17
C GLU A 288 20.73 -17.97 23.19
N LEU A 289 21.95 -17.71 23.66
CA LEU A 289 22.53 -16.36 23.67
C LEU A 289 22.80 -15.85 22.25
N LYS A 290 23.21 -16.73 21.33
CA LYS A 290 23.34 -16.39 19.91
C LYS A 290 21.98 -16.01 19.30
N ASN A 291 20.91 -16.74 19.64
CA ASN A 291 19.55 -16.45 19.18
C ASN A 291 19.04 -15.11 19.74
N ILE A 292 19.34 -14.79 21.00
CA ILE A 292 19.04 -13.48 21.59
C ILE A 292 19.75 -12.37 20.83
N VAL A 293 21.05 -12.52 20.54
CA VAL A 293 21.79 -11.55 19.71
C VAL A 293 21.12 -11.36 18.36
N LEU A 294 20.76 -12.45 17.67
CA LEU A 294 20.07 -12.39 16.38
C LEU A 294 18.70 -11.69 16.49
N SER A 295 17.96 -11.87 17.59
CA SER A 295 16.64 -11.25 17.75
C SER A 295 16.67 -9.72 17.79
N TYR A 296 17.81 -9.10 18.14
CA TYR A 296 17.95 -7.64 18.17
C TYR A 296 18.47 -7.02 16.86
N LEU A 297 18.80 -7.82 15.86
CA LEU A 297 19.49 -7.34 14.65
C LEU A 297 18.56 -7.29 13.43
N SER A 298 18.75 -6.28 12.58
CA SER A 298 18.11 -6.26 11.25
C SER A 298 18.70 -7.34 10.34
N SER A 299 18.02 -7.69 9.24
CA SER A 299 18.54 -8.60 8.22
C SER A 299 19.88 -8.13 7.65
N GLN A 300 20.10 -6.81 7.53
CA GLN A 300 21.35 -6.22 7.07
C GLN A 300 22.48 -6.44 8.09
N ASP A 301 22.20 -6.22 9.37
CA ASP A 301 23.21 -6.40 10.42
C ASP A 301 23.50 -7.88 10.68
N ILE A 302 22.51 -8.75 10.51
CA ILE A 302 22.71 -10.21 10.49
C ILE A 302 23.63 -10.59 9.33
N ALA A 303 23.42 -10.04 8.13
CA ALA A 303 24.31 -10.31 7.00
C ALA A 303 25.76 -9.85 7.27
N ARG A 304 25.95 -8.68 7.89
CA ARG A 304 27.28 -8.19 8.32
C ARG A 304 27.90 -9.06 9.41
N LEU A 305 27.11 -9.44 10.42
CA LEU A 305 27.54 -10.32 11.51
C LEU A 305 28.01 -11.68 10.99
N ARG A 306 27.32 -12.23 9.98
CA ARG A 306 27.70 -13.49 9.31
C ARG A 306 29.04 -13.42 8.58
N LEU A 307 29.41 -12.24 8.08
CA LEU A 307 30.72 -12.02 7.48
C LEU A 307 31.80 -11.86 8.55
N ALA A 308 31.47 -11.25 9.69
CA ALA A 308 32.40 -10.99 10.79
C ALA A 308 32.66 -12.22 11.70
N SER A 309 31.65 -13.06 11.94
CA SER A 309 31.73 -14.21 12.85
C SER A 309 31.15 -15.47 12.21
N ARG A 310 31.95 -16.54 12.21
CA ARG A 310 31.53 -17.86 11.68
C ARG A 310 30.43 -18.48 12.54
N SER A 311 30.33 -18.07 13.81
CA SER A 311 29.34 -18.55 14.78
C SER A 311 27.89 -18.26 14.37
N PHE A 312 27.66 -17.33 13.44
CA PHE A 312 26.32 -16.98 12.94
C PHE A 312 26.06 -17.41 11.49
N ARG A 313 26.95 -18.19 10.86
CA ARG A 313 26.75 -18.62 9.46
C ARG A 313 25.43 -19.37 9.27
N GLN A 314 25.07 -20.21 10.24
CA GLN A 314 23.80 -20.91 10.33
C GLN A 314 22.79 -20.06 11.11
N LEU A 315 21.57 -19.93 10.58
CA LEU A 315 20.52 -19.11 11.16
C LEU A 315 19.31 -19.98 11.56
N PRO A 316 18.68 -19.75 12.72
CA PRO A 316 17.42 -20.42 13.06
C PRO A 316 16.34 -20.11 12.03
N LYS A 317 15.49 -21.08 11.65
CA LYS A 317 14.36 -20.83 10.74
C LYS A 317 13.38 -19.80 11.33
N GLN A 318 13.14 -19.87 12.63
CA GLN A 318 12.22 -18.98 13.35
C GLN A 318 12.67 -17.50 13.39
N LEU A 319 13.97 -17.22 13.14
CA LEU A 319 14.43 -15.85 12.96
C LEU A 319 13.70 -15.15 11.81
N PHE A 320 13.37 -15.88 10.74
CA PHE A 320 12.74 -15.29 9.56
C PHE A 320 11.26 -14.95 9.77
N LEU A 321 10.59 -15.57 10.75
CA LEU A 321 9.25 -15.14 11.17
C LEU A 321 9.32 -13.74 11.78
N ARG A 322 10.27 -13.52 12.69
CA ARG A 322 10.53 -12.20 13.30
C ARG A 322 10.92 -11.16 12.24
N LEU A 323 11.80 -11.51 11.30
CA LEU A 323 12.17 -10.61 10.20
C LEU A 323 10.99 -10.29 9.28
N LEU A 324 10.09 -11.25 9.04
CA LEU A 324 8.88 -11.01 8.26
C LEU A 324 7.96 -10.00 8.99
N GLN A 325 7.73 -10.20 10.29
CA GLN A 325 6.90 -9.30 11.10
C GLN A 325 7.49 -7.88 11.18
N ASP A 326 8.81 -7.76 11.32
CA ASP A 326 9.46 -6.45 11.50
C ASP A 326 9.75 -5.73 10.18
N GLU A 327 10.20 -6.45 9.15
CA GLU A 327 10.68 -5.84 7.91
C GLU A 327 9.65 -5.87 6.79
N LEU A 328 8.70 -6.82 6.84
CA LEU A 328 7.63 -6.98 5.85
C LEU A 328 6.23 -6.86 6.48
N PRO A 329 5.96 -5.85 7.33
CA PRO A 329 4.66 -5.71 8.01
C PRO A 329 3.48 -5.48 7.05
N TRP A 330 3.77 -5.09 5.80
CA TRP A 330 2.81 -5.00 4.71
C TRP A 330 2.24 -6.37 4.27
N PHE A 331 2.81 -7.48 4.72
CA PHE A 331 2.26 -8.81 4.50
C PHE A 331 1.44 -9.23 5.72
N TRP A 332 0.12 -9.15 5.58
CA TRP A 332 -0.83 -9.32 6.68
C TRP A 332 -1.73 -10.55 6.52
N GLU A 333 -1.63 -11.26 5.41
CA GLU A 333 -2.39 -12.47 5.11
C GLU A 333 -1.95 -13.70 5.93
N PHE A 334 -1.26 -13.46 7.05
CA PHE A 334 -0.76 -14.53 7.92
C PHE A 334 -1.90 -15.40 8.46
N ASP A 335 -2.95 -14.76 8.98
CA ASP A 335 -4.11 -15.47 9.56
C ASP A 335 -4.93 -16.16 8.47
N GLU A 336 -5.04 -15.55 7.29
CA GLU A 336 -5.71 -16.15 6.12
C GLU A 336 -4.98 -17.42 5.66
N LEU A 337 -3.64 -17.38 5.62
CA LEU A 337 -2.83 -18.55 5.27
C LEU A 337 -2.92 -19.65 6.33
N LYS A 338 -2.96 -19.27 7.61
CA LYS A 338 -3.20 -20.22 8.70
C LYS A 338 -4.54 -20.93 8.52
N GLN A 339 -5.60 -20.17 8.26
CA GLN A 339 -6.92 -20.71 8.04
C GLN A 339 -6.97 -21.63 6.81
N LEU A 340 -6.36 -21.22 5.69
CA LEU A 340 -6.28 -22.03 4.47
C LEU A 340 -5.55 -23.35 4.69
N ASP A 341 -4.47 -23.36 5.48
CA ASP A 341 -3.74 -24.58 5.83
C ASP A 341 -4.59 -25.48 6.73
N ASP A 342 -5.16 -24.94 7.81
CA ASP A 342 -6.05 -25.66 8.73
C ASP A 342 -7.22 -26.32 7.97
N ASP A 343 -7.84 -25.59 7.05
CA ASP A 343 -8.96 -26.11 6.25
C ASP A 343 -8.53 -27.16 5.23
N TRP A 344 -7.35 -26.99 4.61
CA TRP A 344 -6.79 -28.01 3.72
C TRP A 344 -6.52 -29.32 4.46
N TRP A 345 -5.90 -29.25 5.64
CA TRP A 345 -5.62 -30.42 6.47
C TRP A 345 -6.89 -31.12 6.97
N LYS A 346 -7.88 -30.35 7.42
CA LYS A 346 -9.19 -30.89 7.82
C LYS A 346 -9.84 -31.66 6.69
N GLU A 347 -9.82 -31.13 5.46
CA GLU A 347 -10.41 -31.80 4.32
C GLU A 347 -9.59 -33.03 3.89
N TRP A 348 -8.25 -32.92 3.87
CA TRP A 348 -7.36 -34.02 3.46
C TRP A 348 -7.47 -35.25 4.37
N PHE A 349 -7.57 -35.05 5.69
CA PHE A 349 -7.68 -36.13 6.68
C PHE A 349 -9.09 -36.37 7.20
N LYS A 350 -10.11 -35.80 6.55
CA LYS A 350 -11.51 -35.87 6.99
C LYS A 350 -12.01 -37.28 7.27
N ASN A 351 -11.57 -38.24 6.44
CA ASN A 351 -12.00 -39.63 6.51
C ASN A 351 -10.93 -40.55 7.13
N ASP A 352 -9.80 -40.00 7.54
CA ASP A 352 -8.67 -40.77 8.08
C ASP A 352 -8.83 -40.97 9.58
N ASP A 353 -8.76 -42.23 10.00
CA ASP A 353 -8.76 -42.63 11.40
C ASP A 353 -7.31 -42.84 11.88
N PRO A 354 -6.77 -41.97 12.77
CA PRO A 354 -5.39 -42.07 13.22
C PRO A 354 -5.09 -43.41 13.92
N GLU A 355 -6.10 -44.09 14.49
CA GLU A 355 -5.90 -45.38 15.19
C GLU A 355 -5.70 -46.55 14.22
N LYS A 356 -6.04 -46.36 12.93
CA LYS A 356 -5.91 -47.39 11.89
C LYS A 356 -4.69 -47.20 10.99
N GLN A 357 -3.88 -46.19 11.27
CA GLN A 357 -2.79 -45.76 10.40
C GLN A 357 -1.44 -46.03 11.05
N HIS A 358 -0.38 -46.09 10.24
CA HIS A 358 0.99 -46.22 10.73
C HIS A 358 1.34 -45.01 11.61
N GLU A 359 2.16 -45.19 12.65
CA GLU A 359 2.34 -44.20 13.73
C GLU A 359 2.80 -42.82 13.24
N GLU A 360 3.63 -42.76 12.19
CA GLU A 360 4.00 -41.50 11.53
C GLU A 360 2.79 -40.79 10.88
N HIS A 361 1.89 -41.53 10.24
CA HIS A 361 0.68 -40.97 9.62
C HIS A 361 -0.39 -40.63 10.67
N ALA A 362 -0.52 -41.46 11.70
CA ALA A 362 -1.37 -41.18 12.87
C ALA A 362 -0.96 -39.88 13.57
N ASN A 363 0.34 -39.65 13.75
CA ASN A 363 0.87 -38.41 14.33
C ASN A 363 0.62 -37.19 13.43
N ARG A 364 0.63 -37.36 12.10
CA ARG A 364 0.26 -36.28 11.15
C ARG A 364 -1.21 -35.89 11.29
N ILE A 365 -2.12 -36.86 11.35
CA ILE A 365 -3.56 -36.62 11.55
C ILE A 365 -3.83 -35.95 12.91
N ARG A 366 -3.07 -36.30 13.96
CA ARG A 366 -3.21 -35.67 15.29
C ARG A 366 -2.71 -34.22 15.26
N LYS A 367 -1.51 -33.97 14.75
CA LYS A 367 -0.96 -32.60 14.62
C LYS A 367 -1.85 -31.68 13.79
N SER A 368 -2.43 -32.21 12.71
CA SER A 368 -3.34 -31.46 11.85
C SER A 368 -4.66 -31.07 12.54
N ARG A 369 -5.04 -31.77 13.62
CA ARG A 369 -6.20 -31.45 14.46
C ARG A 369 -5.86 -30.51 15.62
N GLU A 370 -4.60 -30.48 16.05
CA GLU A 370 -4.11 -29.65 17.17
C GLU A 370 -3.68 -28.24 16.73
N GLY A 371 -3.35 -28.05 15.46
CA GLY A 371 -3.03 -26.74 14.87
C GLY A 371 -1.66 -26.21 15.29
N ASN A 372 -0.59 -26.62 14.60
CA ASN A 372 0.79 -26.14 14.86
C ASN A 372 1.40 -25.35 13.70
N PHE A 373 0.59 -24.49 13.07
CA PHE A 373 0.92 -23.79 11.83
C PHE A 373 2.25 -23.01 11.86
N THR A 374 2.68 -22.46 13.00
CA THR A 374 3.86 -21.58 13.04
C THR A 374 5.19 -22.30 13.27
N GLU A 375 5.17 -23.47 13.88
CA GLU A 375 6.40 -24.24 14.17
C GLU A 375 6.86 -25.07 12.97
N ASP A 376 5.92 -25.52 12.14
CA ASP A 376 6.16 -26.40 10.99
C ASP A 376 6.30 -25.63 9.65
N VAL A 377 6.49 -24.30 9.66
CA VAL A 377 6.69 -23.49 8.44
C VAL A 377 8.16 -23.11 8.24
N ASN A 378 8.65 -23.28 7.01
CA ASN A 378 9.97 -22.80 6.62
C ASN A 378 9.95 -21.29 6.33
N TRP A 379 10.00 -20.49 7.38
CA TRP A 379 9.93 -19.02 7.31
C TRP A 379 11.01 -18.37 6.43
N LEU A 380 12.16 -19.02 6.24
CA LEU A 380 13.18 -18.56 5.30
C LEU A 380 12.66 -18.55 3.86
N MET A 381 11.95 -19.61 3.46
CA MET A 381 11.41 -19.72 2.12
C MET A 381 10.28 -18.71 1.89
N VAL A 382 9.41 -18.53 2.88
CA VAL A 382 8.36 -17.50 2.87
C VAL A 382 8.98 -16.10 2.75
N TYR A 383 9.95 -15.76 3.61
CA TYR A 383 10.62 -14.46 3.58
C TYR A 383 11.31 -14.18 2.22
N LYS A 384 12.02 -15.18 1.68
CA LYS A 384 12.64 -15.09 0.35
C LYS A 384 11.61 -14.85 -0.74
N GLN A 385 10.52 -15.61 -0.71
CA GLN A 385 9.46 -15.51 -1.70
C GLN A 385 8.80 -14.13 -1.64
N LEU A 386 8.47 -13.62 -0.47
CA LEU A 386 7.93 -12.27 -0.30
C LEU A 386 8.89 -11.19 -0.79
N CYS A 387 10.20 -11.35 -0.58
CA CYS A 387 11.21 -10.45 -1.13
C CYS A 387 11.24 -10.44 -2.67
N VAL A 388 11.01 -11.59 -3.30
CA VAL A 388 10.88 -11.71 -4.76
C VAL A 388 9.57 -11.06 -5.23
N LEU A 389 8.45 -11.38 -4.60
CA LEU A 389 7.14 -10.84 -4.93
C LEU A 389 7.08 -9.32 -4.78
N LYS A 390 7.68 -8.75 -3.72
CA LYS A 390 7.81 -7.29 -3.54
C LYS A 390 8.51 -6.58 -4.72
N LYS A 391 9.37 -7.29 -5.46
CA LYS A 391 10.06 -6.74 -6.64
C LYS A 391 9.35 -7.07 -7.95
N GLY A 392 8.73 -8.25 -8.04
CA GLY A 392 8.19 -8.79 -9.29
C GLY A 392 6.68 -8.59 -9.49
N VAL A 393 5.91 -8.44 -8.40
CA VAL A 393 4.45 -8.26 -8.46
C VAL A 393 4.11 -6.81 -8.17
N LEU A 394 3.46 -6.16 -9.13
CA LEU A 394 3.19 -4.72 -9.11
C LEU A 394 2.37 -4.30 -7.89
N GLY A 395 1.28 -5.01 -7.60
CA GLY A 395 0.43 -4.74 -6.43
C GLY A 395 1.20 -4.88 -5.11
N VAL A 396 2.11 -5.87 -4.98
CA VAL A 396 2.91 -6.06 -3.76
C VAL A 396 3.90 -4.93 -3.57
N ARG A 397 4.54 -4.49 -4.67
CA ARG A 397 5.42 -3.32 -4.66
C ARG A 397 4.64 -2.07 -4.24
N ASN A 398 3.44 -1.87 -4.78
CA ASN A 398 2.59 -0.73 -4.44
C ASN A 398 2.19 -0.75 -2.96
N ARG A 399 1.72 -1.90 -2.49
CA ARG A 399 1.34 -2.14 -1.10
C ARG A 399 2.47 -1.83 -0.14
N ALA A 400 3.67 -2.35 -0.40
CA ALA A 400 4.82 -2.10 0.46
C ALA A 400 5.15 -0.60 0.54
N ARG A 401 5.04 0.16 -0.56
CA ARG A 401 5.23 1.62 -0.55
C ARG A 401 4.17 2.31 0.32
N ILE A 402 2.90 1.97 0.08
CA ILE A 402 1.76 2.63 0.73
C ILE A 402 1.74 2.31 2.22
N TRP A 403 2.08 1.09 2.63
CA TRP A 403 2.16 0.70 4.03
C TRP A 403 3.00 1.67 4.87
N TYR A 404 4.26 1.91 4.48
CA TYR A 404 5.13 2.80 5.25
C TYR A 404 4.67 4.27 5.22
N MET A 405 4.03 4.68 4.13
CA MET A 405 3.42 6.01 4.04
C MET A 405 2.27 6.16 5.04
N VAL A 406 1.40 5.16 5.11
CA VAL A 406 0.26 5.13 6.02
C VAL A 406 0.71 4.99 7.47
N GLU A 407 1.71 4.16 7.78
CA GLU A 407 2.29 4.09 9.13
C GLU A 407 2.79 5.44 9.62
N GLU A 408 3.46 6.20 8.74
CA GLU A 408 3.92 7.55 9.07
C GLU A 408 2.75 8.52 9.28
N VAL A 409 1.67 8.42 8.49
CA VAL A 409 0.43 9.20 8.72
C VAL A 409 -0.16 8.89 10.08
N VAL A 410 -0.35 7.61 10.41
CA VAL A 410 -0.92 7.16 11.70
C VAL A 410 -0.05 7.58 12.88
N ARG A 411 1.28 7.48 12.74
CA ARG A 411 2.23 7.97 13.74
C ARG A 411 2.06 9.48 13.98
N ARG A 412 1.91 10.28 12.92
CA ARG A 412 1.70 11.74 13.02
C ARG A 412 0.35 12.10 13.64
N ILE A 413 -0.70 11.31 13.39
CA ILE A 413 -2.00 11.48 14.04
C ILE A 413 -1.83 11.29 15.56
N ALA A 414 -1.15 10.23 15.99
CA ALA A 414 -0.88 9.97 17.41
C ALA A 414 -0.09 11.11 18.06
N GLU A 415 1.02 11.55 17.44
CA GLU A 415 1.82 12.67 17.95
C GLU A 415 1.04 13.98 18.04
N LEU A 416 0.15 14.23 17.07
CA LEU A 416 -0.67 15.43 17.06
C LEU A 416 -1.68 15.41 18.22
N ARG A 417 -2.29 14.25 18.49
CA ARG A 417 -3.20 14.09 19.63
C ARG A 417 -2.50 14.23 20.97
N GLU A 418 -1.29 13.68 21.10
CA GLU A 418 -0.47 13.83 22.31
C GLU A 418 -0.18 15.31 22.58
N ARG A 419 0.30 16.04 21.56
CA ARG A 419 0.61 17.48 21.69
C ARG A 419 -0.60 18.33 22.08
N LEU A 420 -1.74 18.10 21.44
CA LEU A 420 -2.95 18.87 21.75
C LEU A 420 -3.53 18.53 23.13
N SER A 421 -3.27 17.32 23.62
CA SER A 421 -3.63 16.93 24.98
C SER A 421 -2.77 17.68 26.01
N ASP A 422 -1.46 17.76 25.78
CA ASP A 422 -0.52 18.46 26.68
C ASP A 422 -0.79 19.98 26.77
N ASP A 423 -1.09 20.64 25.65
CA ASP A 423 -1.37 22.09 25.60
C ASP A 423 -2.71 22.46 26.27
N SER A 424 -3.66 21.52 26.36
CA SER A 424 -4.97 21.77 26.97
C SER A 424 -4.95 21.81 28.50
N GLY A 425 -3.87 21.35 29.16
CA GLY A 425 -3.72 21.37 30.62
C GLY A 425 -4.70 20.49 31.41
N TYR A 426 -5.51 19.66 30.74
CA TYR A 426 -6.48 18.74 31.35
C TYR A 426 -6.16 17.27 30.99
N ASP A 427 -6.34 16.34 31.94
CA ASP A 427 -6.30 14.89 31.68
C ASP A 427 -7.52 14.51 30.83
N LEU A 428 -7.38 14.65 29.50
CA LEU A 428 -8.42 14.43 28.50
C LEU A 428 -8.54 12.97 28.05
N ARG A 429 -8.34 12.02 28.97
CA ARG A 429 -8.68 10.60 28.73
C ARG A 429 -10.20 10.32 28.63
N GLY A 430 -11.02 11.30 28.22
CA GLY A 430 -12.48 11.15 28.16
C GLY A 430 -13.33 12.25 27.52
N ARG A 431 -12.77 13.25 26.82
CA ARG A 431 -13.56 14.16 25.93
C ARG A 431 -12.87 14.24 24.58
N GLU A 432 -13.48 13.64 23.56
CA GLU A 432 -12.79 13.15 22.35
C GLU A 432 -12.74 14.08 21.14
N THR A 433 -13.29 15.30 21.18
CA THR A 433 -13.38 16.13 19.97
C THR A 433 -12.52 17.38 20.05
N PHE A 434 -11.29 17.28 19.56
CA PHE A 434 -10.53 18.46 19.13
C PHE A 434 -11.22 19.06 17.90
N PRO A 435 -11.38 20.39 17.81
CA PRO A 435 -11.84 21.03 16.59
C PRO A 435 -10.84 20.69 15.47
N VAL A 436 -11.36 20.12 14.38
CA VAL A 436 -10.54 19.71 13.24
C VAL A 436 -9.95 20.93 12.53
N GLU A 437 -10.77 21.97 12.37
CA GLU A 437 -10.36 23.28 11.87
C GLU A 437 -9.34 23.91 12.84
N PRO A 438 -8.20 24.42 12.35
CA PRO A 438 -7.20 25.01 13.22
C PRO A 438 -7.70 26.32 13.85
N THR A 439 -7.28 26.60 15.08
CA THR A 439 -7.56 27.88 15.73
C THR A 439 -6.67 29.00 15.17
N GLU A 440 -7.06 30.26 15.36
CA GLU A 440 -6.22 31.41 15.01
C GLU A 440 -4.86 31.35 15.73
N ASP A 441 -4.83 30.94 17.00
CA ASP A 441 -3.60 30.75 17.77
C ASP A 441 -2.67 29.70 17.13
N GLU A 442 -3.21 28.58 16.61
CA GLU A 442 -2.42 27.56 15.92
C GLU A 442 -1.83 28.08 14.60
N VAL A 443 -2.56 28.94 13.90
CA VAL A 443 -2.09 29.61 12.68
C VAL A 443 -0.97 30.60 13.01
N GLU A 444 -1.17 31.46 14.01
CA GLU A 444 -0.18 32.45 14.45
C GLU A 444 1.10 31.79 15.00
N ALA A 445 0.98 30.65 15.68
CA ALA A 445 2.11 29.86 16.16
C ALA A 445 2.86 29.10 15.05
N GLY A 446 2.38 29.13 13.80
CA GLY A 446 3.00 28.43 12.67
C GLY A 446 2.86 26.90 12.72
N LEU A 447 1.87 26.39 13.46
CA LEU A 447 1.55 24.96 13.53
C LEU A 447 0.78 24.49 12.30
N VAL A 448 0.03 25.41 11.68
CA VAL A 448 -0.66 25.19 10.40
C VAL A 448 0.32 25.46 9.27
N LYS A 449 0.58 24.43 8.48
CA LYS A 449 1.50 24.52 7.33
C LYS A 449 0.82 24.11 6.04
N ASN A 450 -0.46 23.74 6.06
CA ASN A 450 -1.16 23.28 4.87
C ASN A 450 -1.00 24.27 3.71
N ASP A 451 -0.69 23.75 2.52
CA ASP A 451 -0.45 24.59 1.34
C ASP A 451 -0.59 23.73 0.08
N LEU A 452 -0.77 24.37 -1.07
CA LEU A 452 -0.66 23.71 -2.37
C LEU A 452 0.74 23.07 -2.53
N TYR A 453 1.79 23.76 -2.07
CA TYR A 453 3.18 23.28 -2.16
C TYR A 453 3.95 23.41 -0.84
N CYS A 454 4.50 22.31 -0.33
CA CYS A 454 5.44 22.34 0.80
C CYS A 454 6.88 22.66 0.33
N PRO A 455 7.83 22.98 1.24
CA PRO A 455 9.22 23.30 0.87
C PRO A 455 9.90 22.22 0.00
N ARG A 456 9.57 20.94 0.22
CA ARG A 456 10.09 19.82 -0.59
C ARG A 456 9.55 19.83 -2.04
N CYS A 457 8.43 20.50 -2.29
CA CYS A 457 7.80 20.65 -3.61
C CYS A 457 8.29 21.93 -4.30
N GLN A 458 8.56 23.00 -3.56
CA GLN A 458 8.97 24.31 -4.11
C GLN A 458 10.36 24.31 -4.76
N VAL A 459 11.32 23.49 -4.29
CA VAL A 459 12.71 23.44 -4.81
C VAL A 459 12.82 23.09 -6.30
N PHE A 460 11.76 22.55 -6.91
CA PHE A 460 11.78 22.02 -8.27
C PHE A 460 10.80 22.72 -9.22
N GLN A 461 10.26 23.89 -8.83
CA GLN A 461 9.56 24.73 -9.79
C GLN A 461 10.57 25.28 -10.81
N ILE A 462 10.60 24.69 -12.01
CA ILE A 462 11.18 25.38 -13.17
C ILE A 462 10.29 26.61 -13.36
N GLN A 463 10.89 27.81 -13.26
CA GLN A 463 10.20 29.06 -13.55
C GLN A 463 9.52 28.90 -14.92
N ARG A 464 8.19 28.95 -14.94
CA ARG A 464 7.46 29.22 -16.19
C ARG A 464 7.85 30.64 -16.59
N GLU A 465 8.83 30.78 -17.48
CA GLU A 465 9.05 32.03 -18.18
C GLU A 465 7.74 32.37 -18.88
N ASN A 466 7.10 33.46 -18.45
CA ASN A 466 5.95 34.01 -19.15
C ASN A 466 6.40 34.35 -20.57
N PRO A 467 5.69 33.90 -21.63
CA PRO A 467 5.91 34.44 -22.96
C PRO A 467 5.51 35.91 -22.92
N THR A 468 6.49 36.80 -23.07
CA THR A 468 6.30 38.23 -23.34
C THR A 468 5.64 38.47 -24.68
#